data_AF-A0A5C8PHC6-F1
#
_entry.id   AF-A0A5C8PHC6-F1
#
_cell.length_a   1.000
_cell.length_b   1.000
_cell.length_c   1.000
_cell.angle_alpha   90.00
_cell.angle_beta   90.00
_cell.angle_gamma   90.00
#
_symmetry.space_group_name_H-M   'P 1'
#
loop_
_entity.id
_entity.type
_entity.pdbx_description
1 polymer ?
#
loop_
_entity_poly.entity_id
_entity_poly.type
_entity_poly.pdbx_seq_one_letter_code
_entity_poly.pdbx_strand_id
1 'polypeptide(L)'
;MAAIASRRRGAHADYTWPGYVDALASLLMVLVFLLAFYTVAQFALGSAVTEREQEISRLKGDVSSRDQAIDRLNRQIAQLGDLLSMERLRGGDLDRQVSVLTTRLRDETAARDKLAVDLAATERRIDGFTIEQGRLNKRIGELGAERDKLSGERDKLATQAAALTRDKATLEKQVTDLTAAQEKQARELTAAMSEREKLSAELLALTGDRDKLAALLKAAEAKALTASGDAEKAAAALRREIDRQKLELTRLAASLAAANQEKGKLWDELTEEQKLSAESKAALVRMTAEMNATRAELERLTAALDAADVKAKDQQAQIVDLGQRLNRALASKVEELARYRSEFFGRMREALRNQPGINVVGDRFVFQSEILFDKASAVLKPEGVVRMTELALRLKEIAATIPPDINWVLQVEGHTDSVPISTPQFPSNWELSAARAIEVVKFFEGQGLPPQRLMAAGYAANAPLEPGNSEAARSRNRRIEIRLTSR
;
A
#
# COMPACT_ATOMS: atom_id res chain seq x y z
N MET A 1 106.13 -85.31 -54.56
CA MET A 1 107.56 -85.05 -54.75
C MET A 1 108.10 -84.55 -53.42
N ALA A 2 108.72 -85.39 -52.58
CA ALA A 2 110.15 -85.75 -52.61
C ALA A 2 111.05 -84.50 -52.61
N ALA A 3 112.11 -84.33 -51.82
CA ALA A 3 112.74 -85.02 -50.70
C ALA A 3 113.97 -84.15 -50.32
N ILE A 4 114.82 -84.66 -49.40
CA ILE A 4 116.25 -84.30 -49.18
C ILE A 4 116.43 -83.21 -48.09
N ALA A 5 116.72 -83.52 -46.82
CA ALA A 5 117.85 -84.24 -46.21
C ALA A 5 119.21 -83.51 -46.32
N SER A 6 119.81 -83.13 -45.19
CA SER A 6 121.12 -83.67 -44.77
C SER A 6 121.54 -83.16 -43.38
N ARG A 7 122.12 -84.07 -42.60
CA ARG A 7 122.80 -83.87 -41.32
C ARG A 7 124.10 -83.07 -41.50
N ARG A 8 124.53 -82.37 -40.44
CA ARG A 8 125.91 -82.47 -39.94
C ARG A 8 126.00 -82.25 -38.44
N ARG A 9 126.89 -83.03 -37.81
CA ARG A 9 127.23 -83.10 -36.38
C ARG A 9 128.38 -82.15 -36.05
N GLY A 10 128.43 -81.76 -34.78
CA GLY A 10 129.57 -81.17 -34.06
C GLY A 10 129.10 -79.98 -33.24
N ALA A 11 129.50 -79.70 -32.00
CA ALA A 11 130.20 -80.41 -30.93
C ALA A 11 130.13 -79.42 -29.73
N HIS A 12 129.98 -79.97 -28.53
CA HIS A 12 130.04 -79.35 -27.19
C HIS A 12 130.56 -77.90 -27.03
N ALA A 13 129.82 -77.11 -26.27
CA ALA A 13 130.36 -76.28 -25.19
C ALA A 13 129.25 -75.95 -24.17
N ASP A 14 129.32 -76.57 -22.99
CA ASP A 14 128.66 -76.08 -21.78
C ASP A 14 129.20 -74.68 -21.46
N TYR A 15 128.30 -73.70 -21.43
CA TYR A 15 128.52 -72.45 -20.70
C TYR A 15 127.31 -72.20 -19.82
N THR A 16 127.44 -72.70 -18.59
CA THR A 16 126.76 -72.28 -17.39
C THR A 16 126.84 -70.75 -17.24
N TRP A 17 125.76 -70.06 -17.62
CA TRP A 17 125.55 -68.65 -17.31
C TRP A 17 125.00 -68.51 -15.88
N PRO A 18 125.43 -67.50 -15.10
CA PRO A 18 125.28 -67.50 -13.64
C PRO A 18 123.84 -67.16 -13.23
N GLY A 19 123.27 -67.89 -12.26
CA GLY A 19 121.91 -67.68 -11.74
C GLY A 19 121.61 -66.29 -11.15
N TYR A 20 122.58 -65.36 -11.09
CA TYR A 20 122.36 -63.99 -10.64
C TYR A 20 121.62 -63.11 -11.66
N VAL A 21 121.78 -63.37 -12.96
CA VAL A 21 121.04 -62.64 -14.02
C VAL A 21 119.56 -63.02 -14.02
N ASP A 22 119.26 -64.29 -13.74
CA ASP A 22 117.88 -64.76 -13.56
C ASP A 22 117.26 -64.20 -12.28
N ALA A 23 118.04 -64.08 -11.19
CA ALA A 23 117.61 -63.42 -9.97
C ALA A 23 117.34 -61.91 -10.15
N LEU A 24 118.19 -61.18 -10.89
CA LEU A 24 118.00 -59.74 -11.18
C LEU A 24 116.82 -59.48 -12.13
N ALA A 25 116.66 -60.29 -13.17
CA ALA A 25 115.51 -60.21 -14.07
C ALA A 25 114.20 -60.59 -13.36
N SER A 26 114.24 -61.59 -12.47
CA SER A 26 113.12 -61.96 -11.60
C SER A 26 112.77 -60.83 -10.62
N LEU A 27 113.76 -60.15 -10.03
CA LEU A 27 113.55 -59.03 -9.11
C LEU A 27 112.97 -57.80 -9.85
N LEU A 28 113.41 -57.54 -11.09
CA LEU A 28 112.86 -56.48 -11.94
C LEU A 28 111.44 -56.81 -12.43
N MET A 29 111.16 -58.06 -12.79
CA MET A 29 109.80 -58.54 -13.11
C MET A 29 108.86 -58.42 -11.90
N VAL A 30 109.31 -58.78 -10.69
CA VAL A 30 108.53 -58.62 -9.45
C VAL A 30 108.30 -57.14 -9.16
N LEU A 31 109.30 -56.28 -9.36
CA LEU A 31 109.16 -54.84 -9.18
C LEU A 31 108.15 -54.23 -10.18
N VAL A 32 108.27 -54.57 -11.47
CA VAL A 32 107.34 -54.11 -12.51
C VAL A 32 105.93 -54.66 -12.28
N PHE A 33 105.80 -55.91 -11.84
CA PHE A 33 104.52 -56.51 -11.47
C PHE A 33 103.89 -55.80 -10.27
N LEU A 34 104.67 -55.50 -9.22
CA LEU A 34 104.21 -54.71 -8.07
C LEU A 34 103.80 -53.30 -8.47
N LEU A 35 104.55 -52.66 -9.36
CA LEU A 35 104.23 -51.31 -9.84
C LEU A 35 102.99 -51.31 -10.72
N ALA A 36 102.84 -52.28 -11.63
CA ALA A 36 101.64 -52.46 -12.45
C ALA A 36 100.41 -52.75 -11.58
N PHE A 37 100.53 -53.67 -10.60
CA PHE A 37 99.47 -53.95 -9.64
C PHE A 37 99.09 -52.69 -8.83
N TYR A 38 100.08 -51.93 -8.38
CA TYR A 38 99.86 -50.66 -7.69
C TYR A 38 99.15 -49.64 -8.59
N THR A 39 99.54 -49.49 -9.86
CA THR A 39 98.85 -48.58 -10.80
C THR A 39 97.41 -49.00 -11.07
N VAL A 40 97.13 -50.30 -11.19
CA VAL A 40 95.77 -50.82 -11.36
C VAL A 40 94.94 -50.63 -10.09
N ALA A 41 95.51 -50.88 -8.91
CA ALA A 41 94.85 -50.62 -7.63
C ALA A 41 94.57 -49.13 -7.41
N GLN A 42 95.51 -48.25 -7.77
CA GLN A 42 95.33 -46.80 -7.73
C GLN A 42 94.26 -46.33 -8.72
N PHE A 43 94.23 -46.88 -9.94
CA PHE A 43 93.18 -46.58 -10.91
C PHE A 43 91.79 -47.05 -10.42
N ALA A 44 91.69 -48.26 -9.86
CA ALA A 44 90.43 -48.79 -9.32
C ALA A 44 89.94 -48.00 -8.09
N LEU A 45 90.85 -47.58 -7.19
CA LEU A 45 90.53 -46.71 -6.06
C LEU A 45 90.13 -45.31 -6.53
N GLY A 46 90.84 -44.75 -7.51
CA GLY A 46 90.53 -43.46 -8.12
C GLY A 46 89.17 -43.45 -8.82
N SER A 47 88.84 -44.50 -9.59
CA SER A 47 87.53 -44.66 -10.21
C SER A 47 86.42 -44.80 -9.17
N ALA A 48 86.65 -45.57 -8.09
CA ALA A 48 85.66 -45.75 -7.03
C ALA A 48 85.41 -44.47 -6.20
N VAL A 49 86.45 -43.67 -5.95
CA VAL A 49 86.32 -42.36 -5.27
C VAL A 49 85.58 -41.37 -6.18
N THR A 50 85.91 -41.32 -7.46
CA THR A 50 85.24 -40.43 -8.43
C THR A 50 83.75 -40.79 -8.59
N GLU A 51 83.42 -42.09 -8.62
CA GLU A 51 82.03 -42.55 -8.69
C GLU A 51 81.25 -42.16 -7.42
N ARG A 52 81.84 -42.34 -6.23
CA ARG A 52 81.24 -41.89 -4.96
C ARG A 52 81.09 -40.36 -4.89
N GLU A 53 82.06 -39.59 -5.39
CA GLU A 53 81.95 -38.12 -5.46
C GLU A 53 80.81 -37.70 -6.39
N GLN A 54 80.63 -38.37 -7.52
CA GLN A 54 79.50 -38.14 -8.42
C GLN A 54 78.17 -38.47 -7.74
N GLU A 55 78.08 -39.58 -7.00
CA GLU A 55 76.88 -39.98 -6.26
C GLU A 55 76.52 -38.98 -5.16
N ILE A 56 77.50 -38.53 -4.36
CA ILE A 56 77.32 -37.48 -3.35
C ILE A 56 76.83 -36.18 -4.00
N SER A 57 77.39 -35.80 -5.14
CA SER A 57 77.00 -34.58 -5.84
C SER A 57 75.58 -34.68 -6.42
N ARG A 58 75.16 -35.86 -6.89
CA ARG A 58 73.76 -36.13 -7.30
C ARG A 58 72.81 -36.06 -6.11
N LEU A 59 73.13 -36.72 -5.00
CA LEU A 59 72.33 -36.68 -3.78
C LEU A 59 72.20 -35.26 -3.22
N LYS A 60 73.27 -34.45 -3.27
CA LYS A 60 73.24 -33.03 -2.86
C LYS A 60 72.34 -32.19 -3.79
N GLY A 61 72.35 -32.48 -5.10
CA GLY A 61 71.42 -31.89 -6.06
C GLY A 61 69.97 -32.26 -5.76
N ASP A 62 69.69 -33.53 -5.47
CA ASP A 62 68.36 -34.02 -5.09
C ASP A 62 67.86 -33.37 -3.80
N VAL A 63 68.70 -33.26 -2.76
CA VAL A 63 68.35 -32.57 -1.51
C VAL A 63 68.00 -31.11 -1.77
N SER A 64 68.81 -30.39 -2.55
CA SER A 64 68.52 -28.99 -2.91
C SER A 64 67.22 -28.84 -3.71
N SER A 65 66.93 -29.79 -4.62
CA SER A 65 65.67 -29.79 -5.37
C SER A 65 64.45 -30.06 -4.47
N ARG A 66 64.61 -30.91 -3.44
CA ARG A 66 63.59 -31.19 -2.43
C ARG A 66 63.37 -29.99 -1.52
N ASP A 67 64.42 -29.28 -1.12
CA ASP A 67 64.31 -28.04 -0.34
C ASP A 67 63.52 -26.97 -1.12
N GLN A 68 63.80 -26.83 -2.42
CA GLN A 68 63.01 -25.93 -3.30
C GLN A 68 61.55 -26.38 -3.46
N ALA A 69 61.26 -27.68 -3.42
CA ALA A 69 59.89 -28.19 -3.43
C ALA A 69 59.18 -27.88 -2.11
N ILE A 70 59.85 -28.05 -0.98
CA ILE A 70 59.33 -27.71 0.36
C ILE A 70 59.04 -26.21 0.45
N ASP A 71 59.94 -25.35 -0.02
CA ASP A 71 59.71 -23.89 -0.05
C ASP A 71 58.54 -23.48 -0.95
N ARG A 72 58.31 -24.20 -2.05
CA ARG A 72 57.12 -24.00 -2.89
C ARG A 72 55.86 -24.41 -2.15
N LEU A 73 55.85 -25.59 -1.51
CA LEU A 73 54.71 -26.08 -0.73
C LEU A 73 54.39 -25.17 0.45
N ASN A 74 55.40 -24.70 1.19
CA ASN A 74 55.20 -23.77 2.31
C ASN A 74 54.59 -22.43 1.84
N ARG A 75 55.04 -21.90 0.69
CA ARG A 75 54.41 -20.71 0.08
C ARG A 75 52.97 -20.97 -0.36
N GLN A 76 52.68 -22.12 -0.96
CA GLN A 76 51.32 -22.50 -1.32
C GLN A 76 50.42 -22.66 -0.09
N ILE A 77 50.91 -23.27 0.99
CA ILE A 77 50.18 -23.40 2.26
C ILE A 77 49.88 -22.02 2.86
N ALA A 78 50.84 -21.10 2.85
CA ALA A 78 50.62 -19.72 3.30
C ALA A 78 49.53 -19.01 2.47
N GLN A 79 49.61 -19.10 1.14
CA GLN A 79 48.60 -18.53 0.23
C GLN A 79 47.21 -19.12 0.45
N LEU A 80 47.11 -20.44 0.66
CA LEU A 80 45.84 -21.10 0.98
C LEU A 80 45.31 -20.68 2.36
N GLY A 81 46.19 -20.45 3.33
CA GLY A 81 45.83 -19.90 4.64
C GLY A 81 45.23 -18.50 4.54
N ASP A 82 45.81 -17.64 3.71
CA ASP A 82 45.31 -16.28 3.46
C ASP A 82 43.97 -16.31 2.72
N LEU A 83 43.83 -17.16 1.69
CA LEU A 83 42.58 -17.37 0.96
C LEU A 83 41.46 -17.87 1.90
N LEU A 84 41.74 -18.89 2.70
CA LEU A 84 40.77 -19.44 3.65
C LEU A 84 40.35 -18.39 4.69
N SER A 85 41.29 -17.55 5.14
CA SER A 85 40.98 -16.46 6.07
C SER A 85 40.09 -15.40 5.43
N MET A 86 40.37 -15.00 4.18
CA MET A 86 39.52 -14.08 3.43
C MET A 86 38.13 -14.66 3.17
N GLU A 87 38.03 -15.96 2.87
CA GLU A 87 36.76 -16.63 2.64
C GLU A 87 35.93 -16.76 3.92
N ARG A 88 36.59 -17.04 5.06
CA ARG A 88 35.95 -16.96 6.38
C ARG A 88 35.46 -15.55 6.72
N LEU A 89 36.23 -14.51 6.39
CA LEU A 89 35.81 -13.12 6.59
C LEU A 89 34.62 -12.75 5.70
N ARG A 90 34.63 -13.18 4.42
CA ARG A 90 33.50 -13.00 3.49
C ARG A 90 32.25 -13.75 3.96
N GLY A 91 32.39 -14.98 4.44
CA GLY A 91 31.30 -15.76 5.03
C GLY A 91 30.68 -15.04 6.23
N GLY A 92 31.52 -14.52 7.13
CA GLY A 92 31.05 -13.73 8.27
C GLY A 92 30.36 -12.41 7.89
N ASP A 93 30.79 -11.76 6.80
CA ASP A 93 30.09 -10.57 6.28
C ASP A 93 28.74 -10.92 5.64
N LEU A 94 28.68 -12.01 4.87
CA LEU A 94 27.43 -12.53 4.30
C LEU A 94 26.42 -12.87 5.40
N ASP A 95 26.85 -13.56 6.46
CA ASP A 95 25.99 -13.90 7.60
C ASP A 95 25.44 -12.65 8.29
N ARG A 96 26.27 -11.60 8.44
CA ARG A 96 25.80 -10.30 8.96
C ARG A 96 24.78 -9.65 8.02
N GLN A 97 25.03 -9.63 6.71
CA GLN A 97 24.10 -9.06 5.74
C GLN A 97 22.77 -9.82 5.72
N VAL A 98 22.80 -11.16 5.73
CA VAL A 98 21.60 -12.01 5.80
C VAL A 98 20.84 -11.75 7.10
N SER A 99 21.54 -11.63 8.23
CA SER A 99 20.91 -11.30 9.52
C SER A 99 20.22 -9.93 9.49
N VAL A 100 20.90 -8.90 8.97
CA VAL A 100 20.33 -7.55 8.83
C VAL A 100 19.13 -7.53 7.89
N LEU A 101 19.21 -8.21 6.75
CA LEU A 101 18.09 -8.32 5.80
C LEU A 101 16.91 -9.07 6.40
N THR A 102 17.17 -10.14 7.17
CA THR A 102 16.12 -10.90 7.85
C THR A 102 15.41 -10.05 8.91
N THR A 103 16.16 -9.27 9.69
CA THR A 103 15.58 -8.33 10.67
C THR A 103 14.77 -7.24 9.97
N ARG A 104 15.30 -6.61 8.91
CA ARG A 104 14.56 -5.61 8.14
C ARG A 104 13.29 -6.19 7.53
N LEU A 105 13.35 -7.38 6.94
CA LEU A 105 12.17 -8.02 6.38
C LEU A 105 11.11 -8.28 7.45
N ARG A 106 11.53 -8.71 8.65
CA ARG A 106 10.64 -8.90 9.79
C ARG A 106 9.98 -7.58 10.24
N ASP A 107 10.76 -6.51 10.34
CA ASP A 107 10.25 -5.19 10.72
C ASP A 107 9.26 -4.64 9.68
N GLU A 108 9.57 -4.78 8.39
CA GLU A 108 8.66 -4.40 7.30
C GLU A 108 7.38 -5.24 7.29
N THR A 109 7.48 -6.56 7.55
CA THR A 109 6.26 -7.39 7.68
C THR A 109 5.41 -6.97 8.87
N ALA A 110 6.01 -6.63 10.01
CA ALA A 110 5.28 -6.13 11.18
C ALA A 110 4.65 -4.76 10.92
N ALA A 111 5.33 -3.87 10.20
CA ALA A 111 4.78 -2.58 9.77
C ALA A 111 3.59 -2.75 8.82
N ARG A 112 3.70 -3.68 7.85
CA ARG A 112 2.61 -4.04 6.94
C ARG A 112 1.41 -4.60 7.70
N ASP A 113 1.62 -5.51 8.65
CA ASP A 113 0.54 -6.10 9.44
C ASP A 113 -0.15 -5.05 10.30
N LYS A 114 0.61 -4.13 10.89
CA LYS A 114 0.05 -2.98 11.61
C LYS A 114 -0.80 -2.09 10.70
N LEU A 115 -0.30 -1.75 9.51
CA LEU A 115 -1.05 -0.96 8.54
C LEU A 115 -2.34 -1.67 8.09
N ALA A 116 -2.33 -3.00 7.96
CA ALA A 116 -3.52 -3.77 7.64
C ALA A 116 -4.56 -3.72 8.77
N VAL A 117 -4.12 -3.79 10.04
CA VAL A 117 -5.00 -3.64 11.20
C VAL A 117 -5.58 -2.23 11.29
N ASP A 118 -4.76 -1.20 11.08
CA ASP A 118 -5.19 0.19 11.09
C ASP A 118 -6.20 0.46 9.97
N LEU A 119 -5.97 -0.07 8.76
CA LEU A 119 -6.90 0.01 7.64
C LEU A 119 -8.25 -0.62 8.00
N ALA A 120 -8.25 -1.85 8.52
CA ALA A 120 -9.48 -2.53 8.94
C ALA A 120 -10.21 -1.81 10.09
N ALA A 121 -9.48 -1.06 10.94
CA ALA A 121 -10.09 -0.21 11.96
C ALA A 121 -10.73 1.05 11.34
N THR A 122 -10.09 1.66 10.34
CA THR A 122 -10.66 2.80 9.62
C THR A 122 -11.89 2.43 8.80
N GLU A 123 -11.89 1.28 8.13
CA GLU A 123 -13.07 0.77 7.40
C GLU A 123 -14.26 0.59 8.34
N ARG A 124 -14.05 -0.03 9.51
CA ARG A 124 -15.10 -0.15 10.54
C ARG A 124 -15.63 1.20 11.03
N ARG A 125 -14.78 2.23 11.12
CA ARG A 125 -15.21 3.60 11.47
C ARG A 125 -16.06 4.22 10.36
N ILE A 126 -15.71 4.00 9.08
CA ILE A 126 -16.48 4.47 7.93
C ILE A 126 -17.87 3.79 7.89
N ASP A 127 -17.94 2.49 8.16
CA ASP A 127 -19.20 1.76 8.26
C ASP A 127 -20.06 2.33 9.40
N GLY A 128 -19.44 2.62 10.55
CA GLY A 128 -20.09 3.28 11.68
C GLY A 128 -20.71 4.64 11.31
N PHE A 129 -19.95 5.50 10.63
CA PHE A 129 -20.48 6.79 10.16
C PHE A 129 -21.59 6.63 9.12
N THR A 130 -21.52 5.64 8.25
CA THR A 130 -22.56 5.36 7.25
C THR A 130 -23.88 4.96 7.92
N ILE A 131 -23.81 4.12 8.95
CA ILE A 131 -24.98 3.74 9.76
C ILE A 131 -25.55 4.97 10.48
N GLU A 132 -24.71 5.83 11.03
CA GLU A 132 -25.12 7.05 11.72
C GLU A 132 -25.79 8.05 10.77
N GLN A 133 -25.23 8.26 9.57
CA GLN A 133 -25.86 9.05 8.51
C GLN A 133 -27.24 8.50 8.14
N GLY A 134 -27.38 7.17 8.03
CA GLY A 134 -28.67 6.52 7.79
C GLY A 134 -29.70 6.83 8.89
N ARG A 135 -29.28 6.76 10.17
CA ARG A 135 -30.13 7.11 11.32
C ARG A 135 -30.53 8.58 11.31
N LEU A 136 -29.58 9.48 11.05
CA LEU A 136 -29.83 10.92 10.99
C LEU A 136 -30.79 11.28 9.84
N ASN A 137 -30.62 10.71 8.65
CA ASN A 137 -31.52 10.91 7.53
C ASN A 137 -32.94 10.44 7.83
N LYS A 138 -33.09 9.28 8.49
CA LYS A 138 -34.39 8.81 8.96
C LYS A 138 -35.02 9.80 9.95
N ARG A 139 -34.23 10.30 10.91
CA ARG A 139 -34.69 11.27 11.91
C ARG A 139 -35.11 12.60 11.27
N ILE A 140 -34.37 13.08 10.27
CA ILE A 140 -34.73 14.27 9.48
C ILE A 140 -36.06 14.05 8.76
N GLY A 141 -36.28 12.86 8.18
CA GLY A 141 -37.55 12.50 7.57
C GLY A 141 -38.72 12.50 8.56
N GLU A 142 -38.53 11.90 9.74
CA GLU A 142 -39.52 11.90 10.83
C GLU A 142 -39.88 13.33 11.29
N LEU A 143 -38.85 14.16 11.53
CA LEU A 143 -39.04 15.56 11.91
C LEU A 143 -39.70 16.39 10.81
N GLY A 144 -39.42 16.08 9.53
CA GLY A 144 -40.11 16.68 8.39
C GLY A 144 -41.61 16.37 8.39
N ALA A 145 -41.97 15.10 8.57
CA ALA A 145 -43.37 14.68 8.65
C ALA A 145 -44.10 15.30 9.85
N GLU A 146 -43.44 15.40 11.00
CA GLU A 146 -43.99 16.05 12.19
C GLU A 146 -44.21 17.55 11.98
N ARG A 147 -43.25 18.24 11.34
CA ARG A 147 -43.39 19.64 10.95
C ARG A 147 -44.57 19.87 10.01
N ASP A 148 -44.75 19.02 9.01
CA ASP A 148 -45.84 19.15 8.03
C ASP A 148 -47.19 18.94 8.71
N LYS A 149 -47.28 17.98 9.64
CA LYS A 149 -48.48 17.76 10.46
C LYS A 149 -48.81 18.99 11.32
N LEU A 150 -47.82 19.53 12.04
CA LEU A 150 -47.98 20.74 12.86
C LEU A 150 -48.34 21.95 12.00
N SER A 151 -47.79 22.06 10.79
CA SER A 151 -48.19 23.11 9.85
C SER A 151 -49.66 22.99 9.44
N GLY A 152 -50.13 21.79 9.12
CA GLY A 152 -51.53 21.55 8.80
C GLY A 152 -52.48 21.83 9.97
N GLU A 153 -52.08 21.50 11.20
CA GLU A 153 -52.84 21.86 12.42
C GLU A 153 -52.88 23.38 12.63
N ARG A 154 -51.76 24.07 12.44
CA ARG A 154 -51.68 25.54 12.51
C ARG A 154 -52.61 26.20 11.49
N ASP A 155 -52.66 25.71 10.26
CA ASP A 155 -53.51 26.26 9.20
C ASP A 155 -55.00 26.04 9.53
N LYS A 156 -55.36 24.88 10.09
CA LYS A 156 -56.71 24.62 10.61
C LYS A 156 -57.07 25.59 11.74
N LEU A 157 -56.20 25.77 12.72
CA LEU A 157 -56.43 26.71 13.82
C LEU A 157 -56.55 28.15 13.31
N ALA A 158 -55.74 28.56 12.33
CA ALA A 158 -55.82 29.88 11.72
C ALA A 158 -57.18 30.10 11.00
N THR A 159 -57.67 29.09 10.28
CA THR A 159 -59.00 29.18 9.64
C THR A 159 -60.13 29.23 10.66
N GLN A 160 -60.04 28.47 11.76
CA GLN A 160 -61.00 28.53 12.86
C GLN A 160 -60.99 29.89 13.56
N ALA A 161 -59.81 30.45 13.87
CA ALA A 161 -59.68 31.77 14.47
C ALA A 161 -60.26 32.88 13.57
N ALA A 162 -60.05 32.79 12.25
CA ALA A 162 -60.65 33.71 11.29
C ALA A 162 -62.18 33.60 11.25
N ALA A 163 -62.73 32.39 11.38
CA ALA A 163 -64.18 32.17 11.48
C ALA A 163 -64.75 32.77 12.76
N LEU A 164 -64.16 32.47 13.92
CA LEU A 164 -64.57 33.03 15.22
C LEU A 164 -64.50 34.56 15.23
N THR A 165 -63.51 35.15 14.56
CA THR A 165 -63.41 36.62 14.43
C THR A 165 -64.59 37.21 13.65
N ARG A 166 -65.04 36.53 12.57
CA ARG A 166 -66.23 36.95 11.81
C ARG A 166 -67.52 36.78 12.61
N ASP A 167 -67.64 35.68 13.34
CA ASP A 167 -68.79 35.41 14.19
C ASP A 167 -68.88 36.45 15.32
N LYS A 168 -67.75 36.77 15.96
CA LYS A 168 -67.65 37.85 16.95
C LYS A 168 -68.09 39.19 16.37
N ALA A 169 -67.59 39.60 15.20
CA ALA A 169 -67.99 40.86 14.56
C ALA A 169 -69.49 40.89 14.24
N THR A 170 -70.06 39.75 13.86
CA THR A 170 -71.50 39.61 13.59
C THR A 170 -72.31 39.76 14.88
N LEU A 171 -71.87 39.11 15.97
CA LEU A 171 -72.49 39.23 17.29
C LEU A 171 -72.40 40.66 17.85
N GLU A 172 -71.24 41.31 17.73
CA GLU A 172 -71.06 42.71 18.13
C GLU A 172 -72.05 43.62 17.38
N LYS A 173 -72.22 43.42 16.07
CA LYS A 173 -73.22 44.16 15.29
C LYS A 173 -74.65 43.89 15.78
N GLN A 174 -75.01 42.62 16.03
CA GLN A 174 -76.33 42.26 16.55
C GLN A 174 -76.60 42.90 17.92
N VAL A 175 -75.60 42.95 18.81
CA VAL A 175 -75.71 43.64 20.11
C VAL A 175 -75.96 45.13 19.89
N THR A 176 -75.23 45.79 18.97
CA THR A 176 -75.46 47.21 18.69
C THR A 176 -76.85 47.48 18.11
N ASP A 177 -77.33 46.63 17.20
CA ASP A 177 -78.67 46.74 16.60
C ASP A 177 -79.78 46.54 17.64
N LEU A 178 -79.64 45.53 18.52
CA LEU A 178 -80.56 45.28 19.63
C LEU A 178 -80.57 46.43 20.65
N THR A 179 -79.41 46.99 20.98
CA THR A 179 -79.31 48.14 21.90
C THR A 179 -80.03 49.35 21.32
N ALA A 180 -79.83 49.65 20.03
CA ALA A 180 -80.55 50.72 19.34
C ALA A 180 -82.07 50.48 19.29
N ALA A 181 -82.51 49.24 19.10
CA ALA A 181 -83.92 48.88 19.13
C ALA A 181 -84.53 49.08 20.53
N GLN A 182 -83.81 48.70 21.61
CA GLN A 182 -84.25 48.94 22.99
C GLN A 182 -84.34 50.43 23.31
N GLU A 183 -83.37 51.24 22.89
CA GLU A 183 -83.43 52.70 23.06
C GLU A 183 -84.64 53.31 22.33
N LYS A 184 -84.93 52.84 21.10
CA LYS A 184 -86.11 53.27 20.34
C LYS A 184 -87.39 52.92 21.09
N GLN A 185 -87.51 51.68 21.57
CA GLN A 185 -88.69 51.21 22.30
C GLN A 185 -88.87 51.97 23.63
N ALA A 186 -87.78 52.30 24.33
CA ALA A 186 -87.82 53.12 25.54
C ALA A 186 -88.34 54.53 25.24
N ARG A 187 -87.89 55.18 24.15
CA ARG A 187 -88.39 56.49 23.72
C ARG A 187 -89.87 56.45 23.36
N GLU A 188 -90.31 55.41 22.65
CA GLU A 188 -91.74 55.20 22.33
C GLU A 188 -92.57 55.03 23.60
N LEU A 189 -92.09 54.27 24.59
CA LEU A 189 -92.76 54.08 25.88
C LEU A 189 -92.85 55.39 26.67
N THR A 190 -91.77 56.18 26.73
CA THR A 190 -91.77 57.50 27.39
C THR A 190 -92.74 58.46 26.71
N ALA A 191 -92.79 58.48 25.38
CA ALA A 191 -93.75 59.28 24.63
C ALA A 191 -95.20 58.86 24.92
N ALA A 192 -95.48 57.55 24.95
CA ALA A 192 -96.80 57.02 25.30
C ALA A 192 -97.19 57.34 26.76
N MET A 193 -96.24 57.33 27.69
CA MET A 193 -96.48 57.75 29.08
C MET A 193 -96.81 59.24 29.18
N SER A 194 -96.09 60.11 28.46
CA SER A 194 -96.39 61.54 28.42
C SER A 194 -97.78 61.82 27.82
N GLU A 195 -98.16 61.10 26.77
CA GLU A 195 -99.49 61.22 26.17
C GLU A 195 -100.59 60.74 27.13
N ARG A 196 -100.34 59.65 27.86
CA ARG A 196 -101.23 59.18 28.93
C ARG A 196 -101.37 60.20 30.06
N GLU A 197 -100.29 60.86 30.46
CA GLU A 197 -100.34 61.93 31.48
C GLU A 197 -101.17 63.13 31.00
N LYS A 198 -101.01 63.57 29.75
CA LYS A 198 -101.85 64.62 29.15
C LYS A 198 -103.33 64.23 29.13
N LEU A 199 -103.65 63.03 28.65
CA LEU A 199 -105.02 62.51 28.65
C LEU A 199 -105.59 62.41 30.08
N SER A 200 -104.78 62.06 31.07
CA SER A 200 -105.21 62.02 32.47
C SER A 200 -105.47 63.41 33.05
N ALA A 201 -104.68 64.41 32.67
CA ALA A 201 -104.88 65.80 33.07
C ALA A 201 -106.13 66.41 32.41
N GLU A 202 -106.42 66.03 31.16
CA GLU A 202 -107.63 66.43 30.44
C GLU A 202 -108.88 65.80 31.07
N LEU A 203 -108.79 64.53 31.50
CA LEU A 203 -109.85 63.85 32.28
C LEU A 203 -110.08 64.53 33.64
N LEU A 204 -109.01 65.05 34.28
CA LEU A 204 -109.09 65.78 35.55
C LEU A 204 -109.77 67.16 35.37
N ALA A 205 -109.51 67.84 34.25
CA ALA A 205 -110.18 69.10 33.89
C ALA A 205 -111.68 68.89 33.61
N LEU A 206 -112.04 67.79 32.93
CA LEU A 206 -113.43 67.38 32.72
C LEU A 206 -114.16 66.99 34.03
N THR A 207 -113.46 66.48 35.05
CA THR A 207 -114.04 66.32 36.40
C THR A 207 -114.23 67.64 37.14
N GLY A 208 -113.37 68.64 36.94
CA GLY A 208 -113.54 69.99 37.50
C GLY A 208 -114.76 70.74 36.96
N ASP A 209 -115.14 70.47 35.71
CA ASP A 209 -116.39 70.98 35.13
C ASP A 209 -117.63 70.24 35.64
N ARG A 210 -117.48 68.99 36.11
CA ARG A 210 -118.54 68.22 36.76
C ARG A 210 -118.88 68.76 38.15
N ASP A 211 -117.89 69.27 38.89
CA ASP A 211 -118.07 69.80 40.24
C ASP A 211 -118.83 71.14 40.28
N LYS A 212 -118.86 71.89 39.16
CA LYS A 212 -119.73 73.08 39.00
C LYS A 212 -121.21 72.73 38.76
N LEU A 213 -121.54 71.49 38.42
CA LEU A 213 -122.93 71.01 38.27
C LEU A 213 -123.44 70.22 39.51
N ALA A 214 -122.57 69.87 40.45
CA ALA A 214 -122.91 69.13 41.67
C ALA A 214 -123.59 69.98 42.78
N ALA A 215 -123.61 71.31 42.63
CA ALA A 215 -124.28 72.22 43.56
C ALA A 215 -125.82 72.29 43.39
N LEU A 216 -126.39 71.64 42.36
CA LEU A 216 -127.84 71.67 42.05
C LEU A 216 -128.60 70.37 42.28
N LEU A 217 -128.04 69.35 42.94
CA LEU A 217 -128.79 68.12 43.24
C LEU A 217 -128.67 67.67 44.70
N LYS A 218 -128.91 68.63 45.59
CA LYS A 218 -129.20 68.45 47.02
C LYS A 218 -130.62 67.87 47.26
N ALA A 219 -131.04 66.92 46.43
CA ALA A 219 -132.38 66.36 46.45
C ALA A 219 -132.39 64.91 45.94
N ALA A 220 -131.89 63.99 46.76
CA ALA A 220 -132.41 62.63 46.84
C ALA A 220 -131.72 61.94 48.02
N GLU A 221 -132.45 61.89 49.11
CA GLU A 221 -132.07 61.33 50.39
C GLU A 221 -131.86 59.81 50.34
N ALA A 222 -131.12 59.35 51.35
CA ALA A 222 -131.35 58.08 52.06
C ALA A 222 -130.83 56.78 51.42
N LYS A 223 -129.65 56.30 51.85
CA LYS A 223 -129.49 55.40 53.03
C LYS A 223 -128.09 54.77 53.08
N ALA A 224 -127.40 55.06 54.19
CA ALA A 224 -126.59 54.14 55.01
C ALA A 224 -125.67 53.09 54.33
N LEU A 225 -124.37 53.34 54.44
CA LEU A 225 -123.40 52.55 55.22
C LEU A 225 -123.45 51.01 55.08
N THR A 226 -122.43 50.43 54.44
CA THR A 226 -121.43 49.53 55.06
C THR A 226 -120.58 48.80 54.01
N ALA A 227 -119.42 48.32 54.48
CA ALA A 227 -118.59 47.22 53.96
C ALA A 227 -117.37 47.57 53.10
N SER A 228 -116.26 47.83 53.81
CA SER A 228 -115.00 47.08 53.70
C SER A 228 -114.92 46.04 52.56
N GLY A 229 -114.22 46.38 51.48
CA GLY A 229 -113.89 45.43 50.39
C GLY A 229 -112.63 45.75 49.58
N ASP A 230 -112.07 46.97 49.70
CA ASP A 230 -111.04 47.43 48.77
C ASP A 230 -109.60 47.49 49.35
N ALA A 231 -109.41 47.18 50.63
CA ALA A 231 -108.07 47.14 51.25
C ALA A 231 -107.33 45.80 51.06
N GLU A 232 -108.02 44.68 50.85
CA GLU A 232 -107.38 43.36 50.65
C GLU A 232 -106.89 43.13 49.21
N LYS A 233 -107.53 43.74 48.20
CA LYS A 233 -107.13 43.59 46.79
C LYS A 233 -105.83 44.35 46.47
N ALA A 234 -105.58 45.48 47.12
CA ALA A 234 -104.35 46.26 46.96
C ALA A 234 -103.12 45.58 47.62
N ALA A 235 -103.31 44.94 48.79
CA ALA A 235 -102.25 44.21 49.48
C ALA A 235 -101.84 42.91 48.76
N ALA A 236 -102.78 42.21 48.12
CA ALA A 236 -102.50 41.03 47.31
C ALA A 236 -101.77 41.36 45.98
N ALA A 237 -102.06 42.51 45.37
CA ALA A 237 -101.39 42.97 44.14
C ALA A 237 -99.92 43.35 44.39
N LEU A 238 -99.64 44.09 45.47
CA LEU A 238 -98.27 44.46 45.85
C LEU A 238 -97.41 43.24 46.23
N ARG A 239 -98.00 42.23 46.87
CA ARG A 239 -97.26 41.01 47.27
C ARG A 239 -96.88 40.13 46.08
N ARG A 240 -97.75 40.02 45.08
CA ARG A 240 -97.45 39.35 43.80
C ARG A 240 -96.34 40.05 43.02
N GLU A 241 -96.28 41.38 43.08
CA GLU A 241 -95.23 42.15 42.42
C GLU A 241 -93.86 42.01 43.13
N ILE A 242 -93.85 41.99 44.47
CA ILE A 242 -92.63 41.69 45.24
C ILE A 242 -92.14 40.26 44.97
N ASP A 243 -93.04 39.29 44.87
CA ASP A 243 -92.66 37.90 44.56
C ASP A 243 -92.12 37.77 43.13
N ARG A 244 -92.66 38.52 42.16
CA ARG A 244 -92.07 38.62 40.80
C ARG A 244 -90.67 39.23 40.82
N GLN A 245 -90.48 40.33 41.52
CA GLN A 245 -89.18 41.00 41.61
C GLN A 245 -88.13 40.13 42.30
N LYS A 246 -88.52 39.35 43.32
CA LYS A 246 -87.64 38.34 43.94
C LYS A 246 -87.26 37.23 42.97
N LEU A 247 -88.20 36.75 42.16
CA LEU A 247 -87.93 35.73 41.15
C LEU A 247 -86.96 36.25 40.08
N GLU A 248 -87.12 37.50 39.62
CA GLU A 248 -86.17 38.14 38.71
C GLU A 248 -84.79 38.33 39.33
N LEU A 249 -84.69 38.80 40.57
CA LEU A 249 -83.41 38.92 41.28
C LEU A 249 -82.70 37.58 41.41
N THR A 250 -83.44 36.50 41.67
CA THR A 250 -82.89 35.15 41.75
C THR A 250 -82.38 34.67 40.39
N ARG A 251 -83.11 34.99 39.30
CA ARG A 251 -82.72 34.66 37.92
C ARG A 251 -81.49 35.46 37.48
N LEU A 252 -81.42 36.75 37.82
CA LEU A 252 -80.26 37.60 37.56
C LEU A 252 -79.04 37.14 38.35
N ALA A 253 -79.19 36.76 39.62
CA ALA A 253 -78.11 36.19 40.42
C ALA A 253 -77.59 34.88 39.84
N ALA A 254 -78.47 34.00 39.37
CA ALA A 254 -78.09 32.77 38.68
C ALA A 254 -77.35 33.03 37.36
N SER A 255 -77.80 34.01 36.57
CA SER A 255 -77.12 34.44 35.34
C SER A 255 -75.73 35.02 35.62
N LEU A 256 -75.57 35.80 36.69
CA LEU A 256 -74.29 36.38 37.08
C LEU A 256 -73.31 35.31 37.57
N ALA A 257 -73.80 34.31 38.31
CA ALA A 257 -73.00 33.16 38.74
C ALA A 257 -72.52 32.32 37.55
N ALA A 258 -73.39 32.06 36.57
CA ALA A 258 -73.02 31.37 35.33
C ALA A 258 -71.96 32.15 34.52
N ALA A 259 -72.15 33.46 34.34
CA ALA A 259 -71.19 34.31 33.65
C ALA A 259 -69.83 34.38 34.36
N ASN A 260 -69.81 34.41 35.69
CA ASN A 260 -68.57 34.36 36.47
C ASN A 260 -67.85 33.01 36.36
N GLN A 261 -68.59 31.91 36.28
CA GLN A 261 -68.02 30.57 36.07
C GLN A 261 -67.41 30.44 34.67
N GLU A 262 -68.08 30.98 33.65
CA GLU A 262 -67.61 30.98 32.26
C GLU A 262 -66.38 31.87 32.08
N LYS A 263 -66.38 33.05 32.72
CA LYS A 263 -65.19 33.90 32.83
C LYS A 263 -64.02 33.13 33.47
N GLY A 264 -64.24 32.40 34.56
CA GLY A 264 -63.19 31.59 35.22
C GLY A 264 -62.53 30.59 34.26
N LYS A 265 -63.34 29.84 33.49
CA LYS A 265 -62.82 28.90 32.49
C LYS A 265 -61.99 29.57 31.40
N LEU A 266 -62.46 30.72 30.89
CA LEU A 266 -61.72 31.47 29.87
C LEU A 266 -60.38 32.02 30.40
N TRP A 267 -60.30 32.37 31.68
CA TRP A 267 -59.02 32.75 32.29
C TRP A 267 -58.07 31.56 32.39
N ASP A 268 -58.56 30.38 32.76
CA ASP A 268 -57.73 29.16 32.82
C ASP A 268 -57.22 28.78 31.42
N GLU A 269 -58.08 28.81 30.40
CA GLU A 269 -57.72 28.54 29.00
C GLU A 269 -56.69 29.55 28.45
N LEU A 270 -56.88 30.85 28.72
CA LEU A 270 -55.93 31.89 28.31
C LEU A 270 -54.56 31.71 28.98
N THR A 271 -54.55 31.30 30.25
CA THR A 271 -53.29 31.08 30.99
C THR A 271 -52.53 29.89 30.40
N GLU A 272 -53.24 28.83 30.03
CA GLU A 272 -52.62 27.65 29.42
C GLU A 272 -52.16 27.94 27.98
N GLU A 273 -52.90 28.72 27.21
CA GLU A 273 -52.48 29.17 25.87
C GLU A 273 -51.24 30.07 25.95
N GLN A 274 -51.16 30.98 26.94
CA GLN A 274 -49.96 31.79 27.18
C GLN A 274 -48.74 30.93 27.51
N LYS A 275 -48.93 29.86 28.29
CA LYS A 275 -47.86 28.93 28.66
C LYS A 275 -47.37 28.12 27.46
N LEU A 276 -48.29 27.56 26.67
CA LEU A 276 -47.99 26.89 25.39
C LEU A 276 -47.28 27.82 24.40
N SER A 277 -47.69 29.09 24.32
CA SER A 277 -47.04 30.10 23.49
C SER A 277 -45.62 30.42 23.96
N ALA A 278 -45.42 30.53 25.29
CA ALA A 278 -44.10 30.74 25.88
C ALA A 278 -43.16 29.56 25.62
N GLU A 279 -43.65 28.33 25.76
CA GLU A 279 -42.90 27.10 25.46
C GLU A 279 -42.54 27.00 23.97
N SER A 280 -43.47 27.33 23.07
CA SER A 280 -43.24 27.37 21.62
C SER A 280 -42.18 28.41 21.24
N LYS A 281 -42.21 29.60 21.86
CA LYS A 281 -41.18 30.63 21.67
C LYS A 281 -39.82 30.16 22.18
N ALA A 282 -39.76 29.50 23.34
CA ALA A 282 -38.52 28.94 23.87
C ALA A 282 -37.96 27.82 22.97
N ALA A 283 -38.83 26.99 22.39
CA ALA A 283 -38.44 25.97 21.40
C ALA A 283 -37.86 26.60 20.13
N LEU A 284 -38.47 27.66 19.59
CA LEU A 284 -37.96 28.39 18.43
C LEU A 284 -36.59 29.01 18.69
N VAL A 285 -36.37 29.59 19.88
CA VAL A 285 -35.07 30.15 20.26
C VAL A 285 -34.00 29.06 20.31
N ARG A 286 -34.30 27.90 20.91
CA ARG A 286 -33.37 26.76 20.94
C ARG A 286 -33.04 26.23 19.55
N MET A 287 -34.06 26.03 18.72
CA MET A 287 -33.88 25.55 17.35
C MET A 287 -33.08 26.55 16.49
N THR A 288 -33.28 27.85 16.70
CA THR A 288 -32.47 28.90 16.05
C THR A 288 -31.01 28.85 16.51
N ALA A 289 -30.77 28.63 17.80
CA ALA A 289 -29.43 28.47 18.34
C ALA A 289 -28.73 27.21 17.78
N GLU A 290 -29.45 26.09 17.68
CA GLU A 290 -28.96 24.85 17.06
C GLU A 290 -28.68 25.03 15.55
N MET A 291 -29.55 25.72 14.82
CA MET A 291 -29.32 26.07 13.41
C MET A 291 -28.07 26.92 13.24
N ASN A 292 -27.83 27.88 14.12
CA ASN A 292 -26.63 28.72 14.06
C ASN A 292 -25.36 27.92 14.40
N ALA A 293 -25.42 27.04 15.40
CA ALA A 293 -24.31 26.16 15.77
C ALA A 293 -23.95 25.21 14.62
N THR A 294 -24.94 24.57 14.00
CA THR A 294 -24.72 23.69 12.83
C THR A 294 -24.20 24.45 11.61
N ARG A 295 -24.63 25.69 11.39
CA ARG A 295 -24.06 26.56 10.35
C ARG A 295 -22.58 26.83 10.57
N ALA A 296 -22.19 27.14 11.82
CA ALA A 296 -20.78 27.36 12.18
C ALA A 296 -19.94 26.07 12.02
N GLU A 297 -20.50 24.91 12.36
CA GLU A 297 -19.87 23.60 12.14
C GLU A 297 -19.62 23.36 10.63
N LEU A 298 -20.61 23.64 9.78
CA LEU A 298 -20.51 23.51 8.33
C LEU A 298 -19.46 24.46 7.73
N GLU A 299 -19.41 25.71 8.18
CA GLU A 299 -18.36 26.66 7.75
C GLU A 299 -16.97 26.15 8.13
N ARG A 300 -16.80 25.62 9.34
CA ARG A 300 -15.54 25.03 9.79
C ARG A 300 -15.14 23.81 8.96
N LEU A 301 -16.08 22.93 8.65
CA LEU A 301 -15.84 21.76 7.82
C LEU A 301 -15.47 22.15 6.38
N THR A 302 -16.13 23.16 5.83
CA THR A 302 -15.84 23.68 4.48
C THR A 302 -14.42 24.25 4.43
N ALA A 303 -14.03 25.07 5.41
CA ALA A 303 -12.67 25.59 5.50
C ALA A 303 -11.60 24.50 5.67
N ALA A 304 -11.92 23.43 6.41
CA ALA A 304 -11.03 22.28 6.55
C ALA A 304 -10.89 21.48 5.24
N LEU A 305 -11.97 21.34 4.47
CA LEU A 305 -11.98 20.69 3.17
C LEU A 305 -11.15 21.48 2.15
N ASP A 306 -11.33 22.80 2.09
CA ASP A 306 -10.55 23.67 1.20
C ASP A 306 -9.05 23.60 1.51
N ALA A 307 -8.68 23.59 2.79
CA ALA A 307 -7.29 23.44 3.21
C ALA A 307 -6.72 22.05 2.83
N ALA A 308 -7.52 21.00 2.94
CA ALA A 308 -7.13 19.65 2.52
C ALA A 308 -6.94 19.56 1.00
N ASP A 309 -7.82 20.19 0.21
CA ASP A 309 -7.73 20.24 -1.26
C ASP A 309 -6.47 20.97 -1.74
N VAL A 310 -6.11 22.09 -1.10
CA VAL A 310 -4.85 22.80 -1.40
C VAL A 310 -3.66 21.88 -1.12
N LYS A 311 -3.64 21.20 0.04
CA LYS A 311 -2.55 20.29 0.41
C LYS A 311 -2.45 19.10 -0.56
N ALA A 312 -3.58 18.55 -1.01
CA ALA A 312 -3.62 17.47 -1.99
C ALA A 312 -3.04 17.91 -3.34
N LYS A 313 -3.37 19.12 -3.80
CA LYS A 313 -2.79 19.70 -5.03
C LYS A 313 -1.28 19.89 -4.93
N ASP A 314 -0.78 20.40 -3.80
CA ASP A 314 0.66 20.56 -3.57
C ASP A 314 1.40 19.21 -3.58
N GLN A 315 0.84 18.20 -2.90
CA GLN A 315 1.40 16.85 -2.90
C GLN A 315 1.40 16.23 -4.29
N GLN A 316 0.34 16.42 -5.07
CA GLN A 316 0.27 15.95 -6.46
C GLN A 316 1.34 16.62 -7.32
N ALA A 317 1.57 17.94 -7.17
CA ALA A 317 2.62 18.65 -7.89
C ALA A 317 4.02 18.11 -7.55
N GLN A 318 4.28 17.81 -6.27
CA GLN A 318 5.54 17.20 -5.82
C GLN A 318 5.76 15.82 -6.43
N ILE A 319 4.73 14.97 -6.45
CA ILE A 319 4.80 13.62 -7.05
C ILE A 319 5.16 13.70 -8.53
N VAL A 320 4.55 14.64 -9.26
CA VAL A 320 4.85 14.84 -10.69
C VAL A 320 6.30 15.30 -10.90
N ASP A 321 6.79 16.26 -10.10
CA ASP A 321 8.18 16.73 -10.17
C ASP A 321 9.18 15.62 -9.85
N LEU A 322 8.94 14.85 -8.77
CA LEU A 322 9.74 13.68 -8.39
C LEU A 322 9.76 12.64 -9.51
N GLY A 323 8.60 12.34 -10.10
CA GLY A 323 8.49 11.40 -11.22
C GLY A 323 9.30 11.86 -12.43
N GLN A 324 9.24 13.15 -12.78
CA GLN A 324 10.04 13.70 -13.89
C GLN A 324 11.54 13.64 -13.61
N ARG A 325 11.99 13.96 -12.39
CA ARG A 325 13.41 13.87 -12.00
C ARG A 325 13.92 12.43 -12.05
N LEU A 326 13.14 11.49 -11.51
CA LEU A 326 13.49 10.08 -11.53
C LEU A 326 13.59 9.56 -12.96
N ASN A 327 12.63 9.89 -13.82
CA ASN A 327 12.65 9.48 -15.22
C ASN A 327 13.85 10.06 -15.98
N ARG A 328 14.22 11.33 -15.73
CA ARG A 328 15.43 11.92 -16.32
C ARG A 328 16.71 11.23 -15.82
N ALA A 329 16.81 10.94 -14.53
CA ALA A 329 17.95 10.23 -13.95
C ALA A 329 18.07 8.81 -14.50
N LEU A 330 16.94 8.09 -14.61
CA LEU A 330 16.90 6.75 -15.19
C LEU A 330 17.29 6.77 -16.67
N ALA A 331 16.75 7.70 -17.46
CA ALA A 331 17.10 7.85 -18.87
C ALA A 331 18.60 8.10 -19.06
N SER A 332 19.19 9.00 -18.25
CA SER A 332 20.63 9.28 -18.28
C SER A 332 21.46 8.04 -17.96
N LYS A 333 21.06 7.22 -16.97
CA LYS A 333 21.76 5.98 -16.62
C LYS A 333 21.61 4.87 -17.66
N VAL A 334 20.43 4.75 -18.28
CA VAL A 334 20.21 3.82 -19.40
C VAL A 334 21.04 4.21 -20.62
N GLU A 335 21.12 5.49 -20.94
CA GLU A 335 21.95 6.00 -22.04
C GLU A 335 23.45 5.78 -21.78
N GLU A 336 23.90 6.04 -20.55
CA GLU A 336 25.28 5.75 -20.12
C GLU A 336 25.62 4.26 -20.27
N LEU A 337 24.75 3.37 -19.77
CA LEU A 337 24.91 1.92 -19.94
C LEU A 337 24.90 1.51 -21.43
N ALA A 338 23.99 2.07 -22.23
CA ALA A 338 23.90 1.77 -23.65
C ALA A 338 25.19 2.16 -24.40
N ARG A 339 25.78 3.32 -24.07
CA ARG A 339 27.06 3.77 -24.62
C ARG A 339 28.19 2.81 -24.26
N TYR A 340 28.33 2.46 -22.98
CA TYR A 340 29.37 1.50 -22.55
C TYR A 340 29.17 0.13 -23.17
N ARG A 341 27.93 -0.33 -23.31
CA ARG A 341 27.60 -1.58 -23.99
C ARG A 341 28.08 -1.54 -25.44
N SER A 342 27.81 -0.46 -26.18
CA SER A 342 28.27 -0.29 -27.56
C SER A 342 29.80 -0.21 -27.68
N GLU A 343 30.47 0.53 -26.80
CA GLU A 343 31.94 0.62 -26.78
C GLU A 343 32.59 -0.73 -26.40
N PHE A 344 32.02 -1.42 -25.41
CA PHE A 344 32.41 -2.76 -24.98
C PHE A 344 32.29 -3.78 -26.12
N PHE A 345 31.13 -3.86 -26.76
CA PHE A 345 30.90 -4.77 -27.87
C PHE A 345 31.74 -4.41 -29.09
N GLY A 346 31.98 -3.12 -29.34
CA GLY A 346 32.89 -2.68 -30.40
C GLY A 346 34.30 -3.20 -30.18
N ARG A 347 34.87 -3.00 -28.99
CA ARG A 347 36.20 -3.49 -28.62
C ARG A 347 36.29 -5.01 -28.61
N MET A 348 35.25 -5.68 -28.12
CA MET A 348 35.20 -7.14 -28.11
C MET A 348 35.10 -7.72 -29.51
N ARG A 349 34.24 -7.16 -30.37
CA ARG A 349 34.15 -7.55 -31.78
C ARG A 349 35.47 -7.33 -32.51
N GLU A 350 36.19 -6.25 -32.22
CA GLU A 350 37.51 -6.00 -32.79
C GLU A 350 38.53 -7.05 -32.34
N ALA A 351 38.57 -7.34 -31.04
CA ALA A 351 39.47 -8.34 -30.46
C ALA A 351 39.21 -9.77 -30.99
N LEU A 352 37.96 -10.07 -31.38
CA LEU A 352 37.54 -11.39 -31.86
C LEU A 352 37.39 -11.48 -33.39
N ARG A 353 37.68 -10.40 -34.13
CA ARG A 353 37.47 -10.28 -35.59
C ARG A 353 38.22 -11.35 -36.41
N ASN A 354 39.37 -11.80 -35.92
CA ASN A 354 40.26 -12.73 -36.62
C ASN A 354 40.25 -14.16 -36.04
N GLN A 355 39.28 -14.49 -35.17
CA GLN A 355 39.19 -15.82 -34.56
C GLN A 355 38.26 -16.75 -35.35
N PRO A 356 38.78 -17.85 -35.93
CA PRO A 356 37.95 -18.80 -36.68
C PRO A 356 36.98 -19.55 -35.75
N GLY A 357 35.70 -19.63 -36.14
CA GLY A 357 34.65 -20.35 -35.41
C GLY A 357 33.79 -19.52 -34.46
N ILE A 358 33.96 -18.19 -34.45
CA ILE A 358 33.11 -17.25 -33.70
C ILE A 358 32.24 -16.49 -34.69
N ASN A 359 30.93 -16.55 -34.50
CA ASN A 359 29.98 -15.74 -35.26
C ASN A 359 29.47 -14.60 -34.37
N VAL A 360 29.51 -13.38 -34.88
CA VAL A 360 28.96 -12.21 -34.20
C VAL A 360 27.57 -11.95 -34.75
N VAL A 361 26.54 -12.10 -33.92
CA VAL A 361 25.14 -11.86 -34.29
C VAL A 361 24.59 -10.75 -33.39
N GLY A 362 24.50 -9.52 -33.93
CA GLY A 362 24.11 -8.36 -33.14
C GLY A 362 25.12 -8.07 -32.02
N ASP A 363 24.68 -8.21 -30.77
CA ASP A 363 25.46 -8.05 -29.55
C ASP A 363 25.81 -9.39 -28.86
N ARG A 364 25.74 -10.49 -29.60
CA ARG A 364 25.99 -11.84 -29.09
C ARG A 364 27.17 -12.48 -29.82
N PHE A 365 28.03 -13.13 -29.05
CA PHE A 365 29.09 -13.99 -29.58
C PHE A 365 28.61 -15.43 -29.57
N VAL A 366 28.49 -16.02 -30.76
CA VAL A 366 27.91 -17.35 -30.95
C VAL A 366 29.03 -18.34 -31.25
N PHE A 367 29.14 -19.36 -30.40
CA PHE A 367 30.07 -20.47 -30.53
C PHE A 367 29.30 -21.75 -30.83
N GLN A 368 29.70 -22.47 -31.87
CA GLN A 368 29.10 -23.77 -32.16
C GLN A 368 29.47 -24.78 -31.09
N SER A 369 28.47 -25.48 -30.55
CA SER A 369 28.67 -26.39 -29.42
C SER A 369 29.58 -27.57 -29.77
N GLU A 370 29.68 -27.99 -31.03
CA GLU A 370 30.53 -29.11 -31.47
C GLU A 370 32.02 -28.82 -31.38
N ILE A 371 32.39 -27.54 -31.40
CA ILE A 371 33.76 -27.08 -31.23
C ILE A 371 34.14 -27.11 -29.74
N LEU A 372 33.18 -26.83 -28.87
CA LEU A 372 33.40 -26.70 -27.42
C LEU A 372 33.18 -28.02 -26.67
N PHE A 373 32.26 -28.86 -27.12
CA PHE A 373 31.77 -30.04 -26.41
C PHE A 373 31.58 -31.22 -27.35
N ASP A 374 31.75 -32.42 -26.82
CA ASP A 374 31.30 -33.62 -27.51
C ASP A 374 29.76 -33.77 -27.47
N LYS A 375 29.22 -34.65 -28.31
CA LYS A 375 27.78 -34.94 -28.35
C LYS A 375 27.31 -35.42 -26.98
N ALA A 376 26.18 -34.89 -26.52
CA ALA A 376 25.58 -35.21 -25.21
C ALA A 376 26.52 -35.00 -24.00
N SER A 377 27.56 -34.19 -24.13
CA SER A 377 28.49 -33.86 -23.05
C SER A 377 28.45 -32.36 -22.73
N ALA A 378 28.68 -32.03 -21.46
CA ALA A 378 28.91 -30.66 -20.99
C ALA A 378 30.37 -30.41 -20.59
N VAL A 379 31.28 -31.34 -20.86
CA VAL A 379 32.72 -31.19 -20.57
C VAL A 379 33.42 -30.51 -21.74
N LEU A 380 34.17 -29.44 -21.47
CA LEU A 380 34.92 -28.72 -22.50
C LEU A 380 36.01 -29.61 -23.11
N LYS A 381 36.07 -29.63 -24.45
CA LYS A 381 37.13 -30.28 -25.21
C LYS A 381 38.44 -29.48 -25.11
N PRO A 382 39.61 -30.10 -25.35
CA PRO A 382 40.88 -29.38 -25.40
C PRO A 382 40.85 -28.16 -26.35
N GLU A 383 40.24 -28.31 -27.52
CA GLU A 383 40.10 -27.22 -28.49
C GLU A 383 39.17 -26.11 -27.99
N GLY A 384 38.13 -26.48 -27.23
CA GLY A 384 37.22 -25.54 -26.58
C GLY A 384 37.89 -24.75 -25.46
N VAL A 385 38.72 -25.42 -24.65
CA VAL A 385 39.52 -24.79 -23.57
C VAL A 385 40.45 -23.73 -24.13
N VAL A 386 41.18 -24.01 -25.22
CA VAL A 386 42.08 -23.03 -25.85
C VAL A 386 41.31 -21.79 -26.28
N ARG A 387 40.18 -21.95 -26.98
CA ARG A 387 39.36 -20.81 -27.44
C ARG A 387 38.76 -20.01 -26.30
N MET A 388 38.22 -20.68 -25.28
CA MET A 388 37.66 -20.00 -24.11
C MET A 388 38.74 -19.29 -23.29
N THR A 389 39.97 -19.80 -23.26
CA THR A 389 41.11 -19.13 -22.61
C THR A 389 41.42 -17.80 -23.29
N GLU A 390 41.53 -17.81 -24.62
CA GLU A 390 41.77 -16.58 -25.39
C GLU A 390 40.66 -15.55 -25.17
N LEU A 391 39.40 -16.00 -25.20
CA LEU A 391 38.25 -15.14 -24.93
C LEU A 391 38.28 -14.59 -23.49
N ALA A 392 38.61 -15.42 -22.49
CA ALA A 392 38.68 -15.01 -21.10
C ALA A 392 39.74 -13.92 -20.87
N LEU A 393 40.89 -14.02 -21.54
CA LEU A 393 41.93 -12.98 -21.49
C LEU A 393 41.41 -11.64 -22.03
N ARG A 394 40.75 -11.65 -23.19
CA ARG A 394 40.15 -10.43 -23.77
C ARG A 394 39.03 -9.87 -22.90
N LEU A 395 38.17 -10.73 -22.37
CA LEU A 395 37.10 -10.32 -21.46
C LEU A 395 37.64 -9.60 -20.22
N LYS A 396 38.75 -10.07 -19.64
CA LYS A 396 39.39 -9.41 -18.50
C LYS A 396 39.93 -8.02 -18.84
N GLU A 397 40.61 -7.88 -19.99
CA GLU A 397 41.13 -6.60 -20.48
C GLU A 397 40.00 -5.57 -20.64
N ILE A 398 38.86 -6.00 -21.22
CA ILE A 398 37.74 -5.10 -21.47
C ILE A 398 36.95 -4.82 -20.18
N ALA A 399 36.73 -5.82 -19.33
CA ALA A 399 36.03 -5.68 -18.05
C ALA A 399 36.71 -4.65 -17.12
N ALA A 400 38.04 -4.56 -17.16
CA ALA A 400 38.81 -3.56 -16.41
C ALA A 400 38.50 -2.10 -16.82
N THR A 401 37.93 -1.88 -18.00
CA THR A 401 37.56 -0.54 -18.49
C THR A 401 36.15 -0.10 -18.11
N ILE A 402 35.32 -1.01 -17.58
CA ILE A 402 33.95 -0.69 -17.17
C ILE A 402 33.96 -0.17 -15.72
N PRO A 403 33.40 1.01 -15.45
CA PRO A 403 33.28 1.54 -14.10
C PRO A 403 32.59 0.57 -13.11
N PRO A 404 33.04 0.51 -11.85
CA PRO A 404 32.53 -0.45 -10.87
C PRO A 404 31.06 -0.21 -10.47
N ASP A 405 30.57 1.03 -10.61
CA ASP A 405 29.20 1.47 -10.31
C ASP A 405 28.17 1.01 -11.37
N ILE A 406 28.62 0.52 -12.52
CA ILE A 406 27.76 -0.06 -13.54
C ILE A 406 27.48 -1.53 -13.21
N ASN A 407 26.22 -1.89 -13.02
CA ASN A 407 25.77 -3.25 -12.71
C ASN A 407 25.65 -4.15 -13.96
N TRP A 408 26.76 -4.32 -14.69
CA TRP A 408 26.86 -5.25 -15.82
C TRP A 408 27.09 -6.70 -15.37
N VAL A 409 26.67 -7.65 -16.20
CA VAL A 409 26.95 -9.08 -16.09
C VAL A 409 27.20 -9.69 -17.49
N LEU A 410 28.11 -10.63 -17.56
CA LEU A 410 28.37 -11.49 -18.72
C LEU A 410 27.46 -12.72 -18.63
N GLN A 411 26.44 -12.75 -19.48
CA GLN A 411 25.51 -13.87 -19.56
C GLN A 411 25.98 -14.85 -20.63
N VAL A 412 26.13 -16.11 -20.22
CA VAL A 412 26.42 -17.26 -21.07
C VAL A 412 25.14 -18.07 -21.23
N GLU A 413 24.70 -18.24 -22.46
CA GLU A 413 23.44 -18.88 -22.82
C GLU A 413 23.71 -20.18 -23.57
N GLY A 414 23.23 -21.30 -23.03
CA GLY A 414 23.31 -22.60 -23.66
C GLY A 414 22.07 -22.90 -24.48
N HIS A 415 22.27 -23.46 -25.67
CA HIS A 415 21.17 -23.87 -26.56
C HIS A 415 21.40 -25.28 -27.13
N THR A 416 20.31 -25.99 -27.35
CA THR A 416 20.27 -27.27 -28.08
C THR A 416 19.52 -27.10 -29.40
N ASP A 417 19.56 -28.14 -30.23
CA ASP A 417 18.60 -28.26 -31.32
C ASP A 417 17.25 -28.82 -30.82
N SER A 418 16.33 -29.03 -31.76
CA SER A 418 14.99 -29.56 -31.52
C SER A 418 14.94 -31.06 -31.26
N VAL A 419 16.05 -31.80 -31.37
CA VAL A 419 16.08 -33.24 -31.11
C VAL A 419 16.10 -33.46 -29.59
N PRO A 420 15.13 -34.20 -29.03
CA PRO A 420 15.12 -34.48 -27.60
C PRO A 420 16.31 -35.34 -27.19
N ILE A 421 16.99 -34.95 -26.11
CA ILE A 421 17.94 -35.80 -25.38
C ILE A 421 17.28 -36.41 -24.15
N SER A 422 17.64 -37.64 -23.81
CA SER A 422 17.23 -38.31 -22.57
C SER A 422 18.33 -39.27 -22.15
N THR A 423 19.35 -38.76 -21.45
CA THR A 423 20.41 -39.57 -20.83
C THR A 423 20.30 -39.51 -19.31
N PRO A 424 20.90 -40.45 -18.55
CA PRO A 424 20.91 -40.38 -17.09
C PRO A 424 21.52 -39.08 -16.54
N GLN A 425 22.51 -38.52 -17.26
CA GLN A 425 23.18 -37.28 -16.88
C GLN A 425 22.40 -36.03 -17.32
N PHE A 426 21.71 -36.09 -18.46
CA PHE A 426 20.92 -35.00 -19.03
C PHE A 426 19.53 -35.51 -19.44
N PRO A 427 18.56 -35.51 -18.50
CA PRO A 427 17.21 -36.01 -18.74
C PRO A 427 16.44 -35.24 -19.82
N SER A 428 16.77 -33.95 -20.05
CA SER A 428 16.22 -33.15 -21.12
C SER A 428 17.22 -32.14 -21.70
N ASN A 429 16.81 -31.46 -22.77
CA ASN A 429 17.58 -30.38 -23.38
C ASN A 429 17.78 -29.18 -22.43
N TRP A 430 16.93 -29.02 -21.41
CA TRP A 430 17.13 -28.00 -20.38
C TRP A 430 18.39 -28.29 -19.55
N GLU A 431 18.53 -29.50 -19.04
CA GLU A 431 19.70 -29.87 -18.24
C GLU A 431 20.98 -29.82 -19.07
N LEU A 432 20.96 -30.29 -20.33
CA LEU A 432 22.14 -30.22 -21.19
C LEU A 432 22.56 -28.77 -21.49
N SER A 433 21.59 -27.92 -21.87
CA SER A 433 21.89 -26.52 -22.21
C SER A 433 22.37 -25.73 -20.99
N ALA A 434 21.70 -25.88 -19.85
CA ALA A 434 22.10 -25.23 -18.61
C ALA A 434 23.48 -25.72 -18.14
N ALA A 435 23.74 -27.04 -18.18
CA ALA A 435 25.02 -27.61 -17.76
C ALA A 435 26.19 -27.09 -18.62
N ARG A 436 26.02 -27.00 -19.94
CA ARG A 436 27.04 -26.43 -20.83
C ARG A 436 27.30 -24.95 -20.56
N ALA A 437 26.26 -24.16 -20.33
CA ALA A 437 26.40 -22.76 -19.97
C ALA A 437 27.13 -22.57 -18.63
N ILE A 438 26.78 -23.40 -17.63
CA ILE A 438 27.43 -23.42 -16.32
C ILE A 438 28.90 -23.80 -16.46
N GLU A 439 29.24 -24.78 -17.29
CA GLU A 439 30.64 -25.19 -17.48
C GLU A 439 31.49 -24.05 -18.04
N VAL A 440 30.97 -23.32 -19.03
CA VAL A 440 31.67 -22.15 -19.59
C VAL A 440 31.81 -21.03 -18.55
N VAL A 441 30.79 -20.80 -17.72
CA VAL A 441 30.87 -19.84 -16.62
C VAL A 441 31.93 -20.25 -15.59
N LYS A 442 31.93 -21.51 -15.15
CA LYS A 442 32.96 -22.05 -14.24
C LYS A 442 34.35 -21.94 -14.84
N PHE A 443 34.47 -22.17 -16.14
CA PHE A 443 35.72 -21.98 -16.85
C PHE A 443 36.18 -20.52 -16.78
N PHE A 444 35.31 -19.55 -17.08
CA PHE A 444 35.65 -18.12 -16.98
C PHE A 444 35.99 -17.66 -15.56
N GLU A 445 35.25 -18.15 -14.56
CA GLU A 445 35.57 -17.95 -13.15
C GLU A 445 36.97 -18.47 -12.82
N GLY A 446 37.31 -19.69 -13.25
CA GLY A 446 38.64 -20.27 -13.11
C GLY A 446 39.74 -19.48 -13.84
N GLN A 447 39.39 -18.76 -14.90
CA GLN A 447 40.29 -17.83 -15.60
C GLN A 447 40.40 -16.46 -14.91
N GLY A 448 39.69 -16.22 -13.80
CA GLY A 448 39.79 -15.01 -12.99
C GLY A 448 38.77 -13.93 -13.32
N LEU A 449 37.68 -14.24 -14.03
CA LEU A 449 36.55 -13.30 -14.13
C LEU A 449 35.77 -13.26 -12.80
N PRO A 450 35.33 -12.07 -12.32
CA PRO A 450 34.60 -11.97 -11.06
C PRO A 450 33.28 -12.76 -11.09
N PRO A 451 33.03 -13.69 -10.14
CA PRO A 451 31.82 -14.53 -10.16
C PRO A 451 30.52 -13.73 -10.15
N GLN A 452 30.52 -12.57 -9.47
CA GLN A 452 29.36 -11.67 -9.38
C GLN A 452 28.98 -11.02 -10.71
N ARG A 453 29.88 -11.09 -11.70
CA ARG A 453 29.70 -10.57 -13.07
C ARG A 453 29.39 -11.69 -14.07
N LEU A 454 29.23 -12.94 -13.64
CA LEU A 454 28.95 -14.07 -14.52
C LEU A 454 27.53 -14.60 -14.29
N MET A 455 26.85 -14.96 -15.36
CA MET A 455 25.52 -15.58 -15.31
C MET A 455 25.43 -16.69 -16.34
N ALA A 456 24.89 -17.85 -15.95
CA ALA A 456 24.57 -18.94 -16.87
C ALA A 456 23.05 -19.05 -17.06
N ALA A 457 22.60 -19.27 -18.29
CA ALA A 457 21.21 -19.56 -18.63
C ALA A 457 21.14 -20.72 -19.62
N GLY A 458 20.22 -21.65 -19.41
CA GLY A 458 19.89 -22.70 -20.38
C GLY A 458 18.57 -22.38 -21.07
N TYR A 459 18.52 -22.47 -22.40
CA TYR A 459 17.32 -22.19 -23.19
C TYR A 459 16.75 -23.43 -23.90
N ALA A 460 17.39 -24.58 -23.76
CA ALA A 460 17.04 -25.80 -24.50
C ALA A 460 16.90 -25.49 -26.00
N ALA A 461 15.83 -26.01 -26.63
CA ALA A 461 15.49 -25.80 -28.03
C ALA A 461 14.61 -24.56 -28.28
N ASN A 462 14.24 -23.81 -27.23
CA ASN A 462 13.13 -22.85 -27.29
C ASN A 462 13.49 -21.49 -27.89
N ALA A 463 14.76 -21.28 -28.22
CA ALA A 463 15.26 -20.10 -28.89
C ALA A 463 16.16 -20.51 -30.07
N PRO A 464 15.60 -21.03 -31.18
CA PRO A 464 16.40 -21.41 -32.35
C PRO A 464 16.93 -20.16 -33.07
N LEU A 465 18.20 -20.21 -33.48
CA LEU A 465 18.83 -19.19 -34.30
C LEU A 465 18.38 -19.31 -35.77
N GLU A 466 18.25 -20.55 -36.25
CA GLU A 466 17.74 -20.86 -37.59
C GLU A 466 16.57 -21.83 -37.47
N PRO A 467 15.37 -21.47 -37.97
CA PRO A 467 14.23 -22.36 -37.97
C PRO A 467 14.44 -23.49 -38.99
N GLY A 468 13.98 -24.70 -38.65
CA GLY A 468 14.00 -25.86 -39.55
C GLY A 468 14.67 -27.09 -38.94
N ASN A 469 14.61 -28.19 -39.70
CA ASN A 469 15.02 -29.53 -39.24
C ASN A 469 16.21 -30.10 -40.01
N SER A 470 16.89 -29.30 -40.84
CA SER A 470 18.12 -29.74 -41.53
C SER A 470 19.28 -29.89 -40.55
N GLU A 471 20.26 -30.74 -40.86
CA GLU A 471 21.43 -30.91 -39.98
C GLU A 471 22.23 -29.61 -39.85
N ALA A 472 22.30 -28.81 -40.92
CA ALA A 472 22.91 -27.48 -40.88
C ALA A 472 22.20 -26.55 -39.89
N ALA A 473 20.85 -26.50 -39.91
CA ALA A 473 20.06 -25.70 -38.97
C ALA A 473 20.22 -26.21 -37.53
N ARG A 474 20.21 -27.52 -37.32
CA ARG A 474 20.42 -28.13 -36.00
C ARG A 474 21.81 -27.81 -35.45
N SER A 475 22.87 -27.96 -36.24
CA SER A 475 24.23 -27.61 -35.84
C SER A 475 24.35 -26.13 -35.45
N ARG A 476 23.71 -25.21 -36.20
CA ARG A 476 23.67 -23.78 -35.84
C ARG A 476 22.85 -23.49 -34.58
N ASN A 477 21.81 -24.26 -34.30
CA ASN A 477 21.00 -24.12 -33.09
C ASN A 477 21.70 -24.68 -31.84
N ARG A 478 22.56 -25.70 -31.98
CA ARG A 478 23.46 -26.19 -30.94
C ARG A 478 24.62 -25.21 -30.74
N ARG A 479 24.43 -24.22 -29.88
CA ARG A 479 25.44 -23.16 -29.64
C ARG A 479 25.54 -22.72 -28.18
N ILE A 480 26.62 -22.01 -27.89
CA ILE A 480 26.76 -21.14 -26.72
C ILE A 480 26.73 -19.71 -27.21
N GLU A 481 25.87 -18.88 -26.64
CA GLU A 481 25.87 -17.44 -26.86
C GLU A 481 26.45 -16.74 -25.64
N ILE A 482 27.26 -15.71 -25.86
CA ILE A 482 27.83 -14.88 -24.79
C ILE A 482 27.44 -13.43 -25.06
N ARG A 483 26.88 -12.76 -24.06
CA ARG A 483 26.45 -11.35 -24.16
C ARG A 483 26.62 -10.59 -22.85
N LEU A 484 26.66 -9.27 -22.94
CA LEU A 484 26.63 -8.36 -21.80
C LEU A 484 25.19 -7.90 -21.52
N THR A 485 24.74 -8.01 -20.27
CA THR A 485 23.44 -7.50 -19.81
C THR A 485 23.57 -6.74 -18.48
N SER A 486 22.52 -6.06 -18.04
CA SER A 486 22.40 -5.53 -16.68
C SER A 486 21.60 -6.49 -15.80
N ARG A 487 21.91 -6.50 -14.50
CA ARG A 487 21.18 -7.27 -13.49
C ARG A 487 19.93 -6.57 -13.00
#